data_AF-A0A4R9WS13-F1
#
_entry.id   AF-A0A4R9WS13-F1
#
_cell.length_a   1.000
_cell.length_b   1.000
_cell.length_c   1.000
_cell.angle_alpha   90.00
_cell.angle_beta   90.00
_cell.angle_gamma   90.00
#
_symmetry.space_group_name_H-M   'P 1'
#
loop_
_entity.id
_entity.type
_entity.pdbx_description
1 polymer ?
#
loop_
_entity_poly.entity_id
_entity_poly.type
_entity_poly.pdbx_seq_one_letter_code
_entity_poly.pdbx_strand_id
1 'polypeptide(L)'
;PETVSQTFGARADPAILLIMGAMASMLWWPEAFCRQLAERGRFVIRYDNRDTGLSTKYTPGEPPYTFEDMVDDAIRVLDDHLIGEAHVAGMSMGGMIA
;
A
#
# COMPACT_ATOMS: atom_id res chain seq x y z
N PRO A 1 -13.27 -0.49 -4.11
CA PRO A 1 -13.14 0.99 -3.97
C PRO A 1 -11.93 1.46 -4.77
N GLU A 2 -11.84 2.74 -5.14
CA GLU A 2 -10.62 3.27 -5.77
C GLU A 2 -9.50 3.37 -4.72
N THR A 3 -8.33 2.81 -5.04
CA THR A 3 -7.13 2.86 -4.22
C THR A 3 -6.01 3.54 -5.00
N VAL A 4 -5.49 4.62 -4.46
CA VAL A 4 -4.37 5.35 -5.06
C VAL A 4 -3.06 4.72 -4.59
N SER A 5 -2.20 4.37 -5.55
CA SER A 5 -0.88 3.80 -5.30
C SER A 5 0.20 4.55 -6.06
N GLN A 6 1.44 4.43 -5.58
CA GLN A 6 2.63 4.99 -6.20
C GLN A 6 3.77 3.96 -6.20
N THR A 7 4.54 3.96 -7.29
CA THR A 7 5.62 2.99 -7.50
C THR A 7 7.00 3.64 -7.61
N PHE A 8 8.04 2.91 -7.24
CA PHE A 8 9.45 3.29 -7.41
C PHE A 8 10.27 2.10 -7.90
N GLY A 9 11.33 2.36 -8.66
CA GLY A 9 12.21 1.31 -9.19
C GLY A 9 11.71 0.69 -10.49
N ALA A 10 12.42 -0.33 -10.96
CA ALA A 10 12.08 -1.02 -12.20
C ALA A 10 11.06 -2.14 -11.94
N ARG A 11 10.00 -2.25 -12.76
CA ARG A 11 8.97 -3.29 -12.64
C ARG A 11 9.52 -4.73 -12.76
N ALA A 12 10.72 -4.89 -13.33
CA ALA A 12 11.39 -6.17 -13.45
C ALA A 12 12.06 -6.64 -12.14
N ASP A 13 12.25 -5.73 -11.17
CA ASP A 13 12.82 -6.07 -9.88
C ASP A 13 11.78 -6.75 -8.97
N PRO A 14 12.20 -7.58 -7.99
CA PRO A 14 11.28 -8.18 -7.04
C PRO A 14 10.47 -7.13 -6.28
N ALA A 15 9.14 -7.31 -6.25
CA ALA A 15 8.23 -6.35 -5.67
C ALA A 15 8.28 -6.32 -4.13
N ILE A 16 8.05 -5.15 -3.57
CA ILE A 16 7.75 -4.95 -2.15
C ILE A 16 6.54 -4.02 -1.99
N LEU A 17 5.50 -4.52 -1.31
CA LEU A 17 4.31 -3.77 -0.95
C LEU A 17 4.46 -3.17 0.45
N LEU A 18 4.33 -1.86 0.55
CA LEU A 18 4.41 -1.11 1.79
C LEU A 18 3.00 -0.74 2.27
N ILE A 19 2.60 -1.29 3.43
CA ILE A 19 1.28 -1.08 4.03
C ILE A 19 1.42 -0.19 5.26
N MET A 20 0.88 1.02 5.18
CA MET A 20 0.94 1.99 6.26
C MET A 20 -0.14 1.73 7.32
N GLY A 21 0.08 2.24 8.53
CA GLY A 21 -0.83 2.10 9.66
C GLY A 21 -2.13 2.92 9.54
N ALA A 22 -2.98 2.78 10.57
CA ALA A 22 -4.26 3.45 10.66
C ALA A 22 -4.11 4.97 10.52
N MET A 23 -5.04 5.61 9.80
CA MET A 23 -5.12 7.06 9.60
C MET A 23 -3.89 7.71 8.92
N ALA A 24 -2.91 6.92 8.48
CA ALA A 24 -1.71 7.41 7.83
C ALA A 24 -1.78 7.14 6.31
N SER A 25 -1.48 8.19 5.54
CA SER A 25 -1.34 8.11 4.08
C SER A 25 -0.04 7.39 3.69
N MET A 26 0.03 6.89 2.45
CA MET A 26 1.24 6.34 1.85
C MET A 26 2.47 7.27 1.96
N LEU A 27 2.25 8.58 2.06
CA LEU A 27 3.33 9.57 2.18
C LEU A 27 4.12 9.47 3.50
N TRP A 28 3.58 8.77 4.49
CA TRP A 28 4.29 8.51 5.74
C TRP A 28 5.43 7.50 5.56
N TRP A 29 5.42 6.70 4.50
CA TRP A 29 6.65 6.09 3.99
C TRP A 29 7.42 7.18 3.27
N PRO A 30 8.56 7.69 3.77
CA PRO A 30 9.21 8.82 3.12
C PRO A 30 9.63 8.44 1.70
N GLU A 31 9.52 9.38 0.75
CA GLU A 31 9.94 9.11 -0.63
C GLU A 31 11.41 8.69 -0.70
N ALA A 32 12.28 9.34 0.09
CA ALA A 32 13.70 8.99 0.18
C ALA A 32 13.93 7.55 0.67
N PHE A 33 13.05 7.00 1.52
CA PHE A 33 13.11 5.60 1.94
C PHE A 33 12.71 4.68 0.77
N CYS A 34 11.62 5.01 0.07
CA CYS A 34 11.17 4.23 -1.09
C CYS A 34 12.21 4.20 -2.21
N ARG A 35 12.85 5.35 -2.49
CA ARG A 35 13.94 5.45 -3.47
C ARG A 35 15.15 4.61 -3.07
N GLN A 36 15.56 4.63 -1.80
CA GLN A 36 16.67 3.80 -1.33
C GLN A 36 16.41 2.30 -1.45
N LEU A 37 15.16 1.84 -1.25
CA LEU A 37 14.79 0.45 -1.50
C LEU A 37 14.86 0.14 -3.01
N ALA A 38 14.35 1.04 -3.85
CA ALA A 38 14.38 0.89 -5.29
C ALA A 38 15.81 0.82 -5.85
N GLU A 39 16.70 1.69 -5.38
CA GLU A 39 18.13 1.69 -5.73
C GLU A 39 18.85 0.39 -5.34
N ARG A 40 18.27 -0.38 -4.40
CA ARG A 40 18.76 -1.70 -3.96
C ARG A 40 18.07 -2.86 -4.68
N GLY A 41 17.43 -2.60 -5.84
CA GLY A 41 16.85 -3.62 -6.70
C GLY A 41 15.48 -4.11 -6.21
N ARG A 42 14.60 -3.18 -5.81
CA ARG A 42 13.21 -3.49 -5.43
C ARG A 42 12.22 -2.68 -6.26
N PHE A 43 11.15 -3.34 -6.72
CA PHE A 43 9.99 -2.62 -7.24
C PHE A 43 9.08 -2.26 -6.07
N VAL A 44 9.16 -1.01 -5.60
CA VAL A 44 8.44 -0.57 -4.40
C VAL A 44 7.06 -0.09 -4.78
N ILE A 45 6.03 -0.61 -4.11
CA ILE A 45 4.65 -0.16 -4.23
C ILE A 45 4.20 0.33 -2.84
N ARG A 46 3.71 1.56 -2.77
CA ARG A 46 3.01 2.09 -1.59
C ARG A 46 1.62 2.58 -2.00
N TYR A 47 0.66 2.53 -1.09
CA TYR A 47 -0.71 2.95 -1.41
C TYR A 47 -1.41 3.58 -0.21
N ASP A 48 -2.42 4.40 -0.50
CA ASP A 48 -3.30 4.97 0.50
C ASP A 48 -4.38 3.94 0.85
N ASN A 49 -4.46 3.53 2.12
CA ASN A 49 -5.62 2.79 2.61
C ASN A 49 -6.90 3.61 2.37
N ARG A 50 -8.06 2.94 2.32
CA ARG A 50 -9.35 3.62 2.43
C ARG A 50 -9.36 4.59 3.61
N ASP A 51 -10.05 5.71 3.43
CA ASP A 51 -10.13 6.83 4.37
C ASP A 51 -8.82 7.61 4.61
N THR A 52 -7.75 7.32 3.86
CA THR A 52 -6.49 8.08 3.91
C THR A 52 -6.09 8.63 2.54
N GLY A 53 -5.27 9.69 2.55
CA GLY A 53 -4.68 10.30 1.36
C GLY A 53 -5.66 10.59 0.24
N LEU A 54 -5.43 10.03 -0.96
CA LEU A 54 -6.26 10.24 -2.14
C LEU A 54 -7.18 9.04 -2.47
N SER A 55 -7.13 7.95 -1.71
CA SER A 55 -8.05 6.83 -1.85
C SER A 55 -9.49 7.20 -1.45
N THR A 56 -10.42 6.30 -1.79
CA THR A 56 -11.85 6.38 -1.43
C THR A 56 -12.02 6.68 0.06
N LYS A 57 -12.96 7.57 0.40
CA LYS A 57 -13.30 7.97 1.78
C LYS A 57 -14.79 7.78 2.03
N TYR A 58 -15.12 7.40 3.25
CA TYR A 58 -16.47 7.17 3.73
C TYR A 58 -16.83 8.15 4.84
N THR A 59 -18.10 8.16 5.23
CA THR A 59 -18.59 8.96 6.35
C THR A 59 -17.87 8.54 7.64
N PRO A 60 -17.23 9.48 8.38
CA PRO A 60 -16.59 9.16 9.65
C PRO A 60 -17.56 8.54 10.65
N GLY A 61 -17.17 7.43 11.28
CA GLY A 61 -17.99 6.72 12.27
C GLY A 61 -18.91 5.63 11.70
N GLU A 62 -19.04 5.56 10.37
CA GLU A 62 -19.90 4.58 9.69
C GLU A 62 -19.15 3.89 8.53
N PRO A 63 -17.99 3.25 8.78
CA PRO A 63 -17.25 2.59 7.71
C PRO A 63 -18.06 1.41 7.16
N PRO A 64 -18.38 1.37 5.85
CA PRO A 64 -19.15 0.28 5.26
C PRO A 64 -18.25 -0.90 4.89
N TYR A 65 -17.25 -1.20 5.73
CA TYR A 65 -16.22 -2.18 5.42
C TYR A 65 -15.58 -2.80 6.65
N THR A 66 -14.93 -3.94 6.44
CA THR A 66 -14.21 -4.69 7.47
C THR A 66 -12.69 -4.67 7.26
N PHE A 67 -11.93 -5.26 8.18
CA PHE A 67 -10.49 -5.42 8.01
C PHE A 67 -10.15 -6.35 6.85
N GLU A 68 -10.97 -7.39 6.61
CA GLU A 68 -10.82 -8.30 5.48
C GLU A 68 -10.91 -7.56 4.15
N ASP A 69 -11.82 -6.58 4.03
CA ASP A 69 -11.89 -5.73 2.84
C ASP A 69 -10.61 -4.90 2.62
N MET A 70 -9.87 -4.58 3.70
CA MET A 70 -8.57 -3.90 3.59
C MET A 70 -7.44 -4.84 3.17
N VAL A 71 -7.52 -6.13 3.53
CA VAL A 71 -6.63 -7.17 3.01
C VAL A 71 -6.87 -7.36 1.52
N ASP A 72 -8.14 -7.44 1.10
CA ASP A 72 -8.51 -7.53 -0.31
C ASP A 72 -8.06 -6.30 -1.11
N ASP A 73 -8.07 -5.10 -0.51
CA ASP A 73 -7.50 -3.91 -1.14
C ASP A 73 -5.99 -4.05 -1.38
N ALA A 74 -5.24 -4.63 -0.43
CA ALA A 74 -3.80 -4.85 -0.59
C ALA A 74 -3.49 -5.82 -1.74
N ILE A 75 -4.28 -6.90 -1.86
CA ILE A 75 -4.20 -7.86 -2.97
C ILE A 75 -4.52 -7.16 -4.29
N ARG A 76 -5.61 -6.39 -4.34
CA ARG A 76 -6.00 -5.66 -5.56
C ARG A 76 -4.95 -4.65 -6.01
N VAL A 77 -4.24 -4.01 -5.08
CA VAL A 77 -3.10 -3.14 -5.42
C VAL A 77 -2.01 -3.92 -6.15
N LEU A 78 -1.72 -5.17 -5.75
CA LEU A 78 -0.77 -6.02 -6.47
C LEU A 78 -1.29 -6.40 -7.87
N ASP A 79 -2.58 -6.77 -7.96
CA ASP A 79 -3.23 -7.11 -9.23
C ASP A 79 -3.21 -5.94 -10.23
N ASP A 80 -3.51 -4.72 -9.77
CA ASP A 80 -3.49 -3.49 -10.57
C ASP A 80 -2.07 -3.20 -11.12
N HIS A 81 -1.03 -3.70 -10.44
CA HIS A 81 0.37 -3.64 -10.89
C HIS A 81 0.88 -4.92 -11.58
N LEU A 82 0.00 -5.89 -11.83
CA LEU A 82 0.35 -7.18 -12.46
C LEU A 82 1.45 -7.93 -11.70
N ILE A 83 1.43 -7.86 -10.37
CA ILE A 83 2.41 -8.50 -9.49
C ILE A 83 1.82 -9.78 -8.90
N GLY A 84 2.39 -10.93 -9.27
CA GLY A 84 1.97 -12.24 -8.75
C GLY A 84 2.59 -12.62 -7.40
N GLU A 85 3.75 -12.06 -7.04
CA GLU A 85 4.44 -12.30 -5.78
C GLU A 85 5.16 -11.03 -5.31
N ALA A 86 5.06 -10.72 -4.02
CA ALA A 86 5.72 -9.58 -3.42
C ALA A 86 6.18 -9.89 -2.00
N HIS A 87 7.26 -9.24 -1.56
CA HIS A 87 7.48 -9.06 -0.13
C HIS A 87 6.47 -8.05 0.42
N VAL A 88 5.99 -8.25 1.64
CA VAL A 88 5.05 -7.32 2.27
C VAL A 88 5.69 -6.76 3.54
N ALA A 89 5.61 -5.44 3.71
CA ALA A 89 6.06 -4.75 4.91
C ALA A 89 4.94 -3.87 5.45
N GLY A 90 4.42 -4.25 6.62
CA GLY A 90 3.36 -3.54 7.32
C GLY A 90 3.88 -2.74 8.52
N MET A 91 3.38 -1.52 8.70
CA MET A 91 3.64 -0.71 9.89
C MET A 91 2.38 -0.59 10.75
N SER A 92 2.47 -0.94 12.04
CA SER A 92 1.33 -0.85 12.99
C SER A 92 0.12 -1.65 12.48
N MET A 93 -1.05 -1.02 12.29
CA MET A 93 -2.22 -1.65 11.64
C MET A 93 -1.86 -2.28 10.29
N GLY A 94 -0.93 -1.70 9.53
CA GLY A 94 -0.46 -2.29 8.28
C GLY A 94 0.19 -3.66 8.46
N GLY A 95 0.74 -3.96 9.64
CA GLY A 95 1.26 -5.28 9.99
C GLY A 95 0.17 -6.30 10.35
N MET A 96 -1.06 -5.87 10.59
CA MET A 96 -2.22 -6.76 10.72
C MET A 96 -2.84 -7.10 9.34
N ILE A 97 -2.65 -6.21 8.36
CA ILE A 97 -3.12 -6.40 6.98
C ILE A 97 -2.13 -7.28 6.19
N ALA A 98 -0.83 -7.14 6.46
CA ALA A 98 0.28 -7.87 5.84
C ALA A 98 0.31 -9.35 6.22
#